data_AF-A0A2I0PGS6-F1
#
_entry.id   AF-A0A2I0PGS6-F1
#
_cell.length_a   1.000
_cell.length_b   1.000
_cell.length_c   1.000
_cell.angle_alpha   90.00
_cell.angle_beta   90.00
_cell.angle_gamma   90.00
#
_symmetry.space_group_name_H-M   'P 1'
#
loop_
_entity.id
_entity.type
_entity.pdbx_description
1 polymer ?
#
loop_
_entity_poly.entity_id
_entity_poly.type
_entity_poly.pdbx_seq_one_letter_code
_entity_poly.pdbx_strand_id
1 'polypeptide(L)'
;MESISDPYIIHYPRITAVADASGRHVELIEFFDCIGGAMWSKCHYAQSPIVEDVRCLGTTMRYSLKVGAVDLALEGSRFPAGISACTLDESEIAVSYLGMGGGGVGAAACRSDAAGVLRSRSDPAGGGKVAGATIWLPRMQRVLIGVDDTDTPEEGATWTLVHNIAKAVADERSVYLSHTIVQLFPVPYRTKNCVGLVAEFATNDPDGLVARFHTLLEKYTLSKKTGMAVYTGFTPSEELLAYGRKVKRGEVDAGLLDTIRDPDLRIIMNGRGIVGAVAAIPFTTRYEEALELCSGKN
;
A
#
# COMPACT_ATOMS: atom_id res chain seq x y z
N MET A 1 -24.70 5.17 33.34
CA MET A 1 -23.48 4.36 33.46
C MET A 1 -23.12 3.94 32.06
N GLU A 2 -21.92 4.25 31.60
CA GLU A 2 -21.49 3.83 30.26
C GLU A 2 -21.27 2.32 30.25
N SER A 3 -21.73 1.64 29.21
CA SER A 3 -21.60 0.20 29.01
C SER A 3 -20.91 -0.05 27.68
N ILE A 4 -19.93 -0.96 27.67
CA ILE A 4 -19.20 -1.38 26.48
C ILE A 4 -19.58 -2.83 26.13
N SER A 5 -19.89 -3.08 24.85
CA SER A 5 -20.01 -4.44 24.31
C SER A 5 -18.62 -5.01 24.09
N ASP A 6 -18.42 -6.29 24.41
CA ASP A 6 -17.21 -7.04 24.12
C ASP A 6 -15.89 -6.36 24.55
N PRO A 7 -15.70 -6.07 25.86
CA PRO A 7 -14.64 -5.21 26.40
C PRO A 7 -13.20 -5.68 26.14
N TYR A 8 -13.01 -6.87 25.57
CA TYR A 8 -11.71 -7.48 25.29
C TYR A 8 -11.42 -7.69 23.80
N ILE A 9 -12.33 -7.25 22.93
CA ILE A 9 -12.19 -7.35 21.47
C ILE A 9 -11.99 -5.93 20.92
N ILE A 10 -10.99 -5.79 20.04
CA ILE A 10 -10.84 -4.60 19.21
C ILE A 10 -11.21 -4.98 17.78
N HIS A 11 -11.79 -4.05 17.04
CA HIS A 11 -12.19 -4.28 15.66
C HIS A 11 -11.22 -3.56 14.73
N TYR A 12 -10.67 -4.29 13.77
CA TYR A 12 -9.85 -3.70 12.72
C TYR A 12 -10.79 -3.05 11.68
N PRO A 13 -10.63 -1.76 11.34
CA PRO A 13 -11.50 -1.11 10.35
C PRO A 13 -11.55 -1.85 9.01
N ARG A 14 -10.42 -2.38 8.55
CA ARG A 14 -10.29 -3.12 7.29
C ARG A 14 -9.06 -4.00 7.31
N ILE A 15 -9.15 -5.14 6.63
CA ILE A 15 -7.99 -5.94 6.25
C ILE A 15 -8.07 -6.19 4.74
N THR A 16 -6.96 -6.02 4.04
CA THR A 16 -6.85 -6.34 2.61
C THR A 16 -5.48 -6.94 2.34
N ALA A 17 -5.34 -7.66 1.23
CA ALA A 17 -4.08 -8.28 0.86
C ALA A 17 -3.87 -8.21 -0.65
N VAL A 18 -2.66 -7.83 -1.06
CA VAL A 18 -2.23 -7.86 -2.46
C VAL A 18 -1.26 -9.01 -2.68
N ALA A 19 -1.43 -9.74 -3.78
CA ALA A 19 -0.51 -10.81 -4.17
C ALA A 19 0.33 -10.40 -5.39
N ASP A 20 1.56 -10.92 -5.47
CA ASP A 20 2.34 -10.83 -6.69
C ASP A 20 1.77 -11.73 -7.79
N ALA A 21 2.13 -11.45 -9.05
CA ALA A 21 1.68 -12.24 -10.19
C ALA A 21 2.14 -13.71 -10.11
N SER A 22 3.28 -13.97 -9.44
CA SER A 22 3.80 -15.33 -9.27
C SER A 22 3.06 -16.15 -8.21
N GLY A 23 2.24 -15.51 -7.36
CA GLY A 23 1.53 -16.18 -6.27
C GLY A 23 2.45 -16.68 -5.16
N ARG A 24 3.61 -16.04 -4.97
CA ARG A 24 4.62 -16.42 -3.96
C ARG A 24 4.77 -15.40 -2.84
N HIS A 25 4.39 -14.15 -3.10
CA HIS A 25 4.49 -13.06 -2.14
C HIS A 25 3.14 -12.37 -1.98
N VAL A 26 2.82 -12.03 -0.73
CA VAL A 26 1.62 -11.29 -0.36
C VAL A 26 2.02 -10.13 0.53
N GLU A 27 1.53 -8.92 0.25
CA GLU A 27 1.50 -7.88 1.28
C GLU A 27 0.12 -7.90 1.94
N LEU A 28 0.10 -8.22 3.23
CA LEU A 28 -1.09 -8.10 4.08
C LEU A 28 -1.11 -6.69 4.65
N ILE A 29 -2.24 -5.98 4.51
CA ILE A 29 -2.45 -4.63 5.01
C ILE A 29 -3.60 -4.63 6.02
N GLU A 30 -3.27 -4.38 7.28
CA GLU A 30 -4.21 -4.26 8.39
C GLU A 30 -4.39 -2.79 8.76
N PHE A 31 -5.60 -2.25 8.60
CA PHE A 31 -5.95 -0.94 9.13
C PHE A 31 -6.26 -1.07 10.62
N PHE A 32 -5.79 -0.14 11.44
CA PHE A 32 -5.98 -0.19 12.88
C PHE A 32 -6.40 1.16 13.47
N ASP A 33 -7.17 1.11 14.55
CA ASP A 33 -7.47 2.27 15.42
C ASP A 33 -6.76 2.17 16.78
N CYS A 34 -6.14 1.02 17.09
CA CYS A 34 -5.37 0.78 18.31
C CYS A 34 -3.86 0.71 17.99
N ILE A 35 -3.17 1.85 18.01
CA ILE A 35 -1.72 1.92 17.73
C ILE A 35 -0.89 1.07 18.69
N GLY A 36 -1.28 0.98 19.97
CA GLY A 36 -0.57 0.15 20.95
C GLY A 36 -0.60 -1.33 20.57
N GLY A 37 -1.77 -1.85 20.20
CA GLY A 37 -1.93 -3.21 19.71
C GLY A 37 -1.22 -3.46 18.37
N ALA A 38 -1.22 -2.46 17.48
CA ALA A 38 -0.50 -2.54 16.21
C ALA A 38 1.01 -2.62 16.41
N MET A 39 1.60 -1.77 17.26
CA MET A 39 3.05 -1.79 17.54
C MET A 39 3.50 -3.05 18.28
N TRP A 40 2.64 -3.58 19.16
CA TRP A 40 2.86 -4.88 19.78
C TRP A 40 2.86 -6.00 18.73
N SER A 41 1.86 -6.01 17.84
CA SER A 41 1.78 -6.98 16.74
C SER A 41 2.98 -6.87 15.81
N LYS A 42 3.42 -5.65 15.46
CA LYS A 42 4.65 -5.41 14.69
C LYS A 42 5.86 -6.11 15.29
N CYS A 43 6.09 -5.95 16.59
CA CYS A 43 7.23 -6.54 17.30
C CYS A 43 7.20 -8.08 17.27
N HIS A 44 6.05 -8.68 17.56
CA HIS A 44 5.96 -10.12 17.72
C HIS A 44 5.73 -10.86 16.40
N TYR A 45 4.85 -10.36 15.53
CA TYR A 45 4.52 -11.06 14.28
C TYR A 45 5.70 -11.03 13.31
N ALA A 46 6.59 -10.03 13.38
CA ALA A 46 7.86 -10.01 12.64
C ALA A 46 8.76 -11.22 12.89
N GLN A 47 8.59 -11.91 14.03
CA GLN A 47 9.36 -13.10 14.36
C GLN A 47 8.83 -14.37 13.66
N SER A 48 7.67 -14.28 13.00
CA SER A 48 7.09 -15.42 12.27
C SER A 48 7.93 -15.73 11.03
N PRO A 49 8.36 -16.99 10.79
CA PRO A 49 9.28 -17.32 9.69
C PRO A 49 8.81 -16.94 8.28
N ILE A 50 7.49 -16.82 8.06
CA ILE A 50 6.91 -16.43 6.77
C ILE A 50 6.85 -14.91 6.58
N VAL A 51 7.07 -14.11 7.62
CA VAL A 51 7.08 -12.64 7.55
C VAL A 51 8.48 -12.20 7.15
N GLU A 52 8.62 -11.60 5.97
CA GLU A 52 9.90 -11.08 5.46
C GLU A 52 10.18 -9.66 5.93
N ASP A 53 9.14 -8.84 6.07
CA ASP A 53 9.24 -7.45 6.48
C ASP A 53 7.94 -7.00 7.16
N VAL A 54 8.04 -6.02 8.06
CA VAL A 54 6.89 -5.37 8.68
C VAL A 54 7.06 -3.86 8.77
N ARG A 55 6.06 -3.13 8.27
CA ARG A 55 6.08 -1.66 8.22
C ARG A 55 4.80 -1.10 8.82
N CYS A 56 4.95 -0.07 9.66
CA CYS A 56 3.83 0.72 10.17
C CYS A 56 3.78 2.01 9.36
N LEU A 57 2.74 2.19 8.54
CA LEU A 57 2.59 3.32 7.63
C LEU A 57 1.25 4.00 7.91
N GLY A 58 1.29 5.18 8.54
CA GLY A 58 0.08 5.87 8.99
C GLY A 58 -0.74 4.99 9.94
N THR A 59 -1.98 4.70 9.56
CA THR A 59 -2.92 3.83 10.29
C THR A 59 -2.93 2.38 9.78
N THR A 60 -1.89 1.97 9.04
CA THR A 60 -1.78 0.60 8.51
C THR A 60 -0.55 -0.12 9.05
N MET A 61 -0.73 -1.40 9.39
CA MET A 61 0.36 -2.35 9.58
C MET A 61 0.45 -3.22 8.34
N ARG A 62 1.65 -3.30 7.76
CA ARG A 62 1.88 -4.01 6.50
C ARG A 62 2.90 -5.10 6.69
N TYR A 63 2.55 -6.33 6.33
CA TYR A 63 3.43 -7.49 6.43
C TYR A 63 3.72 -8.00 5.02
N SER A 64 5.01 -8.09 4.66
CA SER A 64 5.43 -8.86 3.49
C SER A 64 5.51 -10.32 3.89
N LEU A 65 4.73 -11.17 3.23
CA LEU A 65 4.58 -12.58 3.56
C LEU A 65 5.05 -13.46 2.40
N LYS A 66 5.81 -14.49 2.73
CA LYS A 66 5.98 -15.66 1.86
C LYS A 66 4.75 -16.55 1.95
N VAL A 67 4.30 -17.03 0.80
CA VAL A 67 3.25 -18.06 0.74
C VAL A 67 3.80 -19.38 1.28
N GLY A 68 3.08 -19.98 2.21
CA GLY A 68 3.47 -21.20 2.91
C GLY A 68 2.81 -21.32 4.27
N ALA A 69 3.10 -22.42 4.96
CA ALA A 69 2.65 -22.69 6.32
C ALA A 69 3.84 -23.15 7.17
N VAL A 70 3.88 -22.70 8.42
CA VAL A 70 4.93 -23.00 9.39
C VAL A 70 4.34 -23.21 10.76
N ASP A 71 4.95 -24.10 11.54
CA ASP A 71 4.64 -24.23 12.96
C ASP A 71 5.30 -23.07 13.73
N LEU A 72 4.55 -22.44 14.62
CA LEU A 72 5.06 -21.39 15.49
C LEU A 72 5.38 -21.97 16.87
N ALA A 73 6.65 -21.93 17.25
CA ALA A 73 7.11 -22.26 18.60
C ALA A 73 6.77 -21.12 19.57
N LEU A 74 5.49 -20.94 19.88
CA LEU A 74 5.02 -19.84 20.73
C LEU A 74 5.65 -19.92 22.13
N GLU A 75 6.11 -18.77 22.61
CA GLU A 75 6.70 -18.61 23.94
C GLU A 75 6.11 -17.36 24.60
N GLY A 76 5.54 -17.53 25.80
CA GLY A 76 4.95 -16.42 26.55
C GLY A 76 5.95 -15.26 26.70
N SER A 77 5.44 -14.03 26.56
CA SER A 77 6.22 -12.78 26.65
C SER A 77 7.31 -12.56 25.58
N ARG A 78 7.79 -13.59 24.89
CA ARG A 78 8.86 -13.48 23.89
C ARG A 78 8.33 -13.58 22.45
N PHE A 79 7.61 -14.66 22.16
CA PHE A 79 6.90 -14.87 20.90
C PHE A 79 5.48 -15.42 21.15
N PRO A 80 4.59 -14.61 21.75
CA PRO A 80 3.28 -15.06 22.19
C PRO A 80 2.25 -15.15 21.05
N ALA A 81 2.50 -14.56 19.88
CA ALA A 81 1.61 -14.64 18.73
C ALA A 81 2.36 -14.31 17.42
N GLY A 82 1.85 -14.85 16.31
CA GLY A 82 2.41 -14.64 14.98
C GLY A 82 1.49 -15.11 13.85
N ILE A 83 2.00 -15.04 12.63
CA ILE A 83 1.33 -15.49 11.40
C ILE A 83 1.90 -16.87 11.05
N SER A 84 1.07 -17.90 11.09
CA SER A 84 1.49 -19.29 10.88
C SER A 84 1.32 -19.75 9.43
N ALA A 85 0.43 -19.12 8.66
CA ALA A 85 0.29 -19.45 7.24
C ALA A 85 -0.22 -18.27 6.41
N CYS A 86 0.23 -18.25 5.15
CA CYS A 86 -0.37 -17.46 4.09
C CYS A 86 -0.52 -18.38 2.88
N THR A 87 -1.74 -18.56 2.40
CA THR A 87 -2.05 -19.38 1.22
C THR A 87 -2.94 -18.58 0.29
N LEU A 88 -2.92 -18.88 -1.01
CA LEU A 88 -3.78 -18.20 -1.97
C LEU A 88 -4.22 -19.14 -3.08
N ASP A 89 -5.38 -18.85 -3.64
CA ASP A 89 -5.89 -19.45 -4.86
C ASP A 89 -6.11 -18.38 -5.94
N GLU A 90 -6.94 -18.67 -6.94
CA GLU A 90 -7.22 -17.73 -8.04
C GLU A 90 -7.93 -16.45 -7.57
N SER A 91 -8.72 -16.54 -6.50
CA SER A 91 -9.66 -15.49 -6.08
C SER A 91 -9.47 -15.01 -4.64
N GLU A 92 -8.83 -15.80 -3.79
CA GLU A 92 -8.73 -15.54 -2.36
C GLU A 92 -7.31 -15.70 -1.81
N ILE A 93 -7.04 -14.97 -0.74
CA ILE A 93 -5.86 -15.08 0.10
C ILE A 93 -6.34 -15.46 1.50
N ALA A 94 -5.83 -16.57 2.04
CA ALA A 94 -6.07 -16.99 3.40
C ALA A 94 -4.85 -16.73 4.28
N VAL A 95 -5.06 -16.03 5.40
CA VAL A 95 -4.01 -15.76 6.39
C VAL A 95 -4.40 -16.39 7.71
N SER A 96 -3.50 -17.23 8.24
CA SER A 96 -3.66 -17.90 9.53
C SER A 96 -2.77 -17.28 10.59
N TYR A 97 -3.36 -16.99 11.74
CA TYR A 97 -2.71 -16.47 12.93
C TYR A 97 -2.73 -17.54 14.02
N LEU A 98 -1.73 -17.52 14.88
CA LEU A 98 -1.68 -18.33 16.09
C LEU A 98 -1.21 -17.45 17.25
N GLY A 99 -1.83 -17.58 18.41
CA GLY A 99 -1.41 -16.87 19.61
C GLY A 99 -1.78 -17.58 20.89
N MET A 100 -1.07 -17.25 21.98
CA MET A 100 -1.32 -17.77 23.32
C MET A 100 -1.78 -16.66 24.27
N GLY A 101 -2.69 -16.99 25.18
CA GLY A 101 -3.21 -16.04 26.17
C GLY A 101 -3.84 -14.81 25.51
N GLY A 102 -3.41 -13.60 25.90
CA GLY A 102 -3.89 -12.36 25.30
C GLY A 102 -3.54 -12.22 23.82
N GLY A 103 -2.40 -12.77 23.38
CA GLY A 103 -2.02 -12.81 21.96
C GLY A 103 -2.98 -13.66 21.13
N GLY A 104 -3.54 -14.72 21.74
CA GLY A 104 -4.57 -15.55 21.13
C GLY A 104 -5.89 -14.81 20.90
N VAL A 105 -6.26 -13.85 21.77
CA VAL A 105 -7.45 -13.01 21.57
C VAL A 105 -7.27 -12.10 20.35
N GLY A 106 -6.11 -11.46 20.23
CA GLY A 106 -5.77 -10.65 19.06
C GLY A 106 -5.71 -11.46 17.76
N ALA A 107 -5.12 -12.66 17.82
CA ALA A 107 -5.04 -13.56 16.68
C ALA A 107 -6.41 -14.08 16.26
N ALA A 108 -7.29 -14.43 17.22
CA ALA A 108 -8.51 -15.17 16.94
C ALA A 108 -9.78 -14.30 16.79
N ALA A 109 -9.94 -13.26 17.60
CA ALA A 109 -11.19 -12.49 17.67
C ALA A 109 -11.12 -11.20 16.86
N CYS A 110 -10.06 -10.41 17.03
CA CYS A 110 -10.04 -8.99 16.62
C CYS A 110 -10.07 -8.73 15.09
N ARG A 111 -9.79 -9.75 14.28
CA ARG A 111 -9.69 -9.62 12.81
C ARG A 111 -10.90 -10.16 12.06
N SER A 112 -11.79 -10.87 12.75
CA SER A 112 -12.81 -11.71 12.10
C SER A 112 -13.89 -10.93 11.36
N ASP A 113 -14.19 -9.73 11.82
CA ASP A 113 -15.28 -8.88 11.32
C ASP A 113 -14.78 -7.61 10.61
N ALA A 114 -13.49 -7.53 10.34
CA ALA A 114 -12.91 -6.40 9.62
C ALA A 114 -13.49 -6.32 8.20
N ALA A 115 -13.71 -5.09 7.70
CA ALA A 115 -14.11 -4.92 6.31
C ALA A 115 -13.07 -5.56 5.37
N GLY A 116 -13.53 -6.16 4.29
CA GLY A 116 -12.69 -6.92 3.35
C GLY A 116 -12.47 -8.40 3.73
N VAL A 117 -12.82 -8.83 4.94
CA VAL A 117 -12.84 -10.26 5.29
C VAL A 117 -14.10 -10.92 4.71
N LEU A 118 -13.91 -11.91 3.85
CA LEU A 118 -14.99 -12.69 3.22
C LEU A 118 -15.60 -13.70 4.20
N ARG A 119 -14.74 -14.35 4.98
CA ARG A 119 -15.08 -15.29 6.04
C ARG A 119 -13.91 -15.44 7.00
N SER A 120 -14.20 -15.92 8.20
CA SER A 120 -13.19 -16.30 9.18
C SER A 120 -13.53 -17.62 9.86
N ARG A 121 -12.51 -18.24 10.44
CA ARG A 121 -12.61 -19.39 11.34
C ARG A 121 -11.71 -19.11 12.53
N SER A 122 -12.23 -19.21 13.74
CA SER A 122 -11.48 -18.89 14.96
C SER A 122 -11.71 -19.93 16.04
N ASP A 123 -10.64 -20.28 16.75
CA ASP A 123 -10.72 -21.11 17.95
C ASP A 123 -11.19 -20.27 19.16
N PRO A 124 -11.79 -20.89 20.20
CA PRO A 124 -12.05 -20.21 21.45
C PRO A 124 -10.74 -19.69 22.10
N ALA A 125 -10.63 -18.39 22.32
CA ALA A 125 -9.43 -17.73 22.85
C ALA A 125 -9.52 -17.36 24.34
N GLY A 126 -8.37 -17.04 24.95
CA GLY A 126 -8.25 -16.54 26.33
C GLY A 126 -7.74 -17.57 27.35
N GLY A 127 -7.51 -17.10 28.59
CA GLY A 127 -7.16 -17.96 29.73
C GLY A 127 -5.85 -18.76 29.60
N GLY A 128 -4.86 -18.24 28.87
CA GLY A 128 -3.56 -18.90 28.65
C GLY A 128 -3.53 -19.95 27.55
N LYS A 129 -4.66 -20.24 26.89
CA LYS A 129 -4.75 -21.21 25.80
C LYS A 129 -4.07 -20.70 24.52
N VAL A 130 -3.60 -21.62 23.70
CA VAL A 130 -3.28 -21.36 22.29
C VAL A 130 -4.58 -21.33 21.51
N ALA A 131 -4.76 -20.30 20.68
CA ALA A 131 -5.90 -20.15 19.79
C ALA A 131 -5.41 -19.68 18.42
N GLY A 132 -5.95 -20.28 17.37
CA GLY A 132 -5.74 -19.85 16.00
C GLY A 132 -6.95 -19.12 15.43
N ALA A 133 -6.70 -18.36 14.37
CA ALA A 133 -7.76 -18.06 13.41
C ALA A 133 -7.22 -18.01 12.00
N THR A 134 -8.13 -18.14 11.05
CA THR A 134 -7.86 -17.91 9.64
C THR A 134 -8.90 -16.95 9.11
N ILE A 135 -8.46 -15.94 8.38
CA ILE A 135 -9.32 -15.03 7.62
C ILE A 135 -9.09 -15.27 6.13
N TRP A 136 -10.14 -15.17 5.34
CA TRP A 136 -10.09 -15.22 3.88
C TRP A 136 -10.43 -13.84 3.34
N LEU A 137 -9.56 -13.35 2.45
CA LEU A 137 -9.62 -12.03 1.83
C LEU A 137 -9.72 -12.19 0.32
N PRO A 138 -10.32 -11.24 -0.42
CA PRO A 138 -10.17 -11.20 -1.86
C PRO A 138 -8.70 -11.10 -2.23
N ARG A 139 -8.28 -11.84 -3.27
CA ARG A 139 -6.96 -11.67 -3.88
C ARG A 139 -6.96 -10.36 -4.68
N MET A 140 -6.30 -9.34 -4.14
CA MET A 140 -6.16 -8.05 -4.82
C MET A 140 -4.81 -7.97 -5.55
N GLN A 141 -4.75 -7.09 -6.55
CA GLN A 141 -3.54 -6.65 -7.22
C GLN A 141 -3.15 -5.25 -6.72
N ARG A 142 -1.85 -4.99 -6.59
CA ARG A 142 -1.35 -3.63 -6.33
C ARG A 142 -1.40 -2.81 -7.62
N VAL A 143 -1.95 -1.60 -7.53
CA VAL A 143 -1.92 -0.61 -8.62
C VAL A 143 -1.36 0.69 -8.08
N LEU A 144 -0.33 1.21 -8.72
CA LEU A 144 0.26 2.51 -8.45
C LEU A 144 -0.12 3.48 -9.57
N ILE A 145 -0.62 4.66 -9.21
CA ILE A 145 -1.01 5.70 -10.17
C ILE A 145 -0.14 6.92 -9.92
N GLY A 146 0.80 7.15 -10.83
CA GLY A 146 1.68 8.32 -10.86
C GLY A 146 1.00 9.49 -11.56
N VAL A 147 1.07 10.70 -10.99
CA VAL A 147 0.45 11.93 -11.53
C VAL A 147 1.36 13.13 -11.29
N ASP A 148 1.42 14.05 -12.26
CA ASP A 148 2.13 15.33 -12.14
C ASP A 148 1.58 16.38 -13.14
N ASP A 149 1.92 17.65 -12.91
CA ASP A 149 1.59 18.82 -13.74
C ASP A 149 0.08 18.98 -13.95
N THR A 150 -0.69 19.08 -12.84
CA THR A 150 -2.16 19.25 -12.90
C THR A 150 -2.64 20.65 -12.54
N ASP A 151 -1.82 21.43 -11.84
CA ASP A 151 -2.12 22.77 -11.34
C ASP A 151 -1.49 23.88 -12.20
N THR A 152 -1.91 25.12 -11.98
CA THR A 152 -1.32 26.31 -12.62
C THR A 152 -0.60 27.18 -11.57
N PRO A 153 0.17 28.20 -11.98
CA PRO A 153 0.76 29.15 -11.02
C PRO A 153 -0.28 29.88 -10.17
N GLU A 154 -1.52 30.03 -10.65
CA GLU A 154 -2.61 30.78 -10.02
C GLU A 154 -3.54 29.89 -9.19
N GLU A 155 -3.78 28.64 -9.59
CA GLU A 155 -4.85 27.81 -9.03
C GLU A 155 -4.47 26.31 -8.95
N GLY A 156 -5.05 25.64 -7.96
CA GLY A 156 -4.93 24.19 -7.78
C GLY A 156 -3.71 23.75 -6.97
N ALA A 157 -3.68 22.45 -6.68
CA ALA A 157 -2.52 21.77 -6.10
C ALA A 157 -2.59 20.29 -6.46
N THR A 158 -1.56 19.76 -7.13
CA THR A 158 -1.59 18.39 -7.65
C THR A 158 -1.83 17.34 -6.54
N TRP A 159 -1.23 17.52 -5.36
CA TRP A 159 -1.39 16.56 -4.26
C TRP A 159 -2.82 16.48 -3.70
N THR A 160 -3.55 17.61 -3.58
CA THR A 160 -4.92 17.58 -3.07
C THR A 160 -5.87 16.96 -4.10
N LEU A 161 -5.66 17.28 -5.39
CA LEU A 161 -6.44 16.72 -6.47
C LEU A 161 -6.31 15.19 -6.52
N VAL A 162 -5.07 14.68 -6.53
CA VAL A 162 -4.78 13.23 -6.55
C VAL A 162 -5.39 12.53 -5.35
N HIS A 163 -5.24 13.09 -4.14
CA HIS A 163 -5.83 12.52 -2.93
C HIS A 163 -7.37 12.46 -2.98
N ASN A 164 -8.00 13.55 -3.43
CA ASN A 164 -9.47 13.63 -3.49
C ASN A 164 -10.04 12.68 -4.56
N ILE A 165 -9.40 12.58 -5.73
CA ILE A 165 -9.77 11.59 -6.75
C ILE A 165 -9.60 10.18 -6.17
N ALA A 166 -8.47 9.89 -5.52
CA ALA A 166 -8.20 8.58 -4.98
C ALA A 166 -9.26 8.14 -3.96
N LYS A 167 -9.68 9.05 -3.07
CA LYS A 167 -10.79 8.83 -2.15
C LYS A 167 -12.12 8.64 -2.86
N ALA A 168 -12.39 9.37 -3.94
CA ALA A 168 -13.65 9.32 -4.66
C ALA A 168 -13.84 8.02 -5.47
N VAL A 169 -12.75 7.43 -5.97
CA VAL A 169 -12.80 6.16 -6.73
C VAL A 169 -12.66 4.91 -5.86
N ALA A 170 -12.34 5.09 -4.57
CA ALA A 170 -12.17 3.99 -3.62
C ALA A 170 -13.51 3.32 -3.30
N ASP A 171 -13.52 2.00 -3.34
CA ASP A 171 -14.67 1.14 -3.05
C ASP A 171 -14.19 -0.24 -2.55
N GLU A 172 -15.11 -1.20 -2.37
CA GLU A 172 -14.75 -2.56 -1.93
C GLU A 172 -13.88 -3.32 -2.94
N ARG A 173 -13.94 -2.96 -4.23
CA ARG A 173 -13.13 -3.58 -5.29
C ARG A 173 -11.78 -2.90 -5.44
N SER A 174 -11.64 -1.65 -4.98
CA SER A 174 -10.45 -0.81 -5.11
C SER A 174 -10.20 -0.02 -3.84
N VAL A 175 -9.41 -0.59 -2.93
CA VAL A 175 -9.07 0.00 -1.65
C VAL A 175 -7.90 0.97 -1.83
N TYR A 176 -8.10 2.23 -1.47
CA TYR A 176 -7.05 3.24 -1.43
C TYR A 176 -6.13 3.02 -0.21
N LEU A 177 -4.85 2.78 -0.44
CA LEU A 177 -3.89 2.37 0.59
C LEU A 177 -3.00 3.51 1.07
N SER A 178 -2.41 4.26 0.14
CA SER A 178 -1.49 5.34 0.48
C SER A 178 -1.35 6.37 -0.63
N HIS A 179 -0.76 7.50 -0.25
CA HIS A 179 -0.35 8.57 -1.13
C HIS A 179 1.07 8.97 -0.77
N THR A 180 1.93 9.14 -1.76
CA THR A 180 3.28 9.67 -1.56
C THR A 180 3.49 10.90 -2.43
N ILE A 181 3.94 11.99 -1.80
CA ILE A 181 4.43 13.19 -2.48
C ILE A 181 5.94 13.01 -2.70
N VAL A 182 6.39 13.17 -3.94
CA VAL A 182 7.79 12.97 -4.33
C VAL A 182 8.37 14.31 -4.78
N GLN A 183 9.32 14.82 -4.00
CA GLN A 183 10.04 16.05 -4.28
C GLN A 183 11.02 15.82 -5.44
N LEU A 184 10.81 16.51 -6.57
CA LEU A 184 11.66 16.39 -7.76
C LEU A 184 12.66 17.55 -7.86
N PHE A 185 13.64 17.41 -8.76
CA PHE A 185 14.61 18.46 -9.02
C PHE A 185 13.92 19.72 -9.58
N PRO A 186 14.19 20.92 -9.04
CA PRO A 186 13.52 22.14 -9.47
C PRO A 186 13.96 22.59 -10.88
N VAL A 187 13.14 22.31 -11.89
CA VAL A 187 13.34 22.73 -13.29
C VAL A 187 12.74 24.12 -13.60
N PRO A 188 13.14 24.83 -14.68
CA PRO A 188 12.66 26.20 -14.94
C PRO A 188 11.15 26.36 -15.13
N TYR A 189 10.48 25.32 -15.61
CA TYR A 189 9.05 25.32 -15.96
C TYR A 189 8.16 24.67 -14.89
N ARG A 190 8.68 24.49 -13.67
CA ARG A 190 7.96 23.91 -12.53
C ARG A 190 6.83 24.80 -12.01
N THR A 191 5.87 24.21 -11.30
CA THR A 191 5.12 24.93 -10.27
C THR A 191 6.01 25.18 -9.05
N LYS A 192 5.59 26.02 -8.10
CA LYS A 192 6.45 26.47 -6.98
C LYS A 192 7.22 25.34 -6.28
N ASN A 193 6.60 24.17 -6.12
CA ASN A 193 7.14 23.08 -5.31
C ASN A 193 7.71 21.89 -6.10
N CYS A 194 7.48 21.77 -7.42
CA CYS A 194 8.05 20.71 -8.28
C CYS A 194 7.92 19.29 -7.69
N VAL A 195 6.69 18.81 -7.51
CA VAL A 195 6.42 17.49 -6.90
C VAL A 195 5.63 16.59 -7.84
N GLY A 196 6.07 15.34 -7.99
CA GLY A 196 5.29 14.26 -8.57
C GLY A 196 4.57 13.47 -7.47
N LEU A 197 3.46 12.82 -7.82
CA LEU A 197 2.61 12.12 -6.85
C LEU A 197 2.43 10.67 -7.26
N VAL A 198 2.29 9.78 -6.27
CA VAL A 198 1.85 8.41 -6.50
C VAL A 198 0.78 8.00 -5.50
N ALA A 199 -0.37 7.56 -6.02
CA ALA A 199 -1.45 6.94 -5.25
C ALA A 199 -1.34 5.41 -5.36
N GLU A 200 -1.52 4.72 -4.24
CA GLU A 200 -1.43 3.26 -4.15
C GLU A 200 -2.80 2.66 -3.85
N PHE A 201 -3.17 1.60 -4.57
CA PHE A 201 -4.40 0.85 -4.38
C PHE A 201 -4.15 -0.67 -4.29
N ALA A 202 -5.02 -1.35 -3.56
CA ALA A 202 -5.28 -2.78 -3.71
C ALA A 202 -6.60 -2.93 -4.47
N THR A 203 -6.59 -3.59 -5.63
CA THR A 203 -7.80 -3.73 -6.46
C THR A 203 -7.92 -5.08 -7.15
N ASN A 204 -9.15 -5.56 -7.32
CA ASN A 204 -9.49 -6.66 -8.23
C ASN A 204 -10.15 -6.17 -9.53
N ASP A 205 -10.08 -4.86 -9.79
CA ASP A 205 -10.61 -4.17 -10.96
C ASP A 205 -9.59 -3.15 -11.52
N PRO A 206 -8.35 -3.55 -11.88
CA PRO A 206 -7.32 -2.59 -12.27
C PRO A 206 -7.74 -1.62 -13.37
N ASP A 207 -8.30 -2.13 -14.47
CA ASP A 207 -8.71 -1.27 -15.60
C ASP A 207 -9.90 -0.37 -15.25
N GLY A 208 -10.86 -0.88 -14.48
CA GLY A 208 -12.00 -0.08 -14.01
C GLY A 208 -11.57 1.03 -13.07
N LEU A 209 -10.65 0.75 -12.13
CA LEU A 209 -10.04 1.76 -11.27
C LEU A 209 -9.32 2.83 -12.09
N VAL A 210 -8.46 2.43 -13.02
CA VAL A 210 -7.69 3.34 -13.87
C VAL A 210 -8.62 4.22 -14.71
N ALA A 211 -9.68 3.65 -15.29
CA ALA A 211 -10.65 4.41 -16.08
C ALA A 211 -11.40 5.46 -15.24
N ARG A 212 -11.87 5.11 -14.04
CA ARG A 212 -12.55 6.06 -13.13
C ARG A 212 -11.60 7.16 -12.65
N PHE A 213 -10.37 6.80 -12.30
CA PHE A 213 -9.34 7.76 -11.87
C PHE A 213 -9.01 8.74 -13.00
N HIS A 214 -8.73 8.22 -14.20
CA HIS A 214 -8.43 9.01 -15.39
C HIS A 214 -9.57 9.99 -15.72
N THR A 215 -10.82 9.52 -15.69
CA THR A 215 -11.99 10.36 -15.98
C THR A 215 -12.09 11.57 -15.05
N LEU A 216 -11.86 11.37 -13.75
CA LEU A 216 -11.88 12.47 -12.79
C LEU A 216 -10.65 13.38 -12.96
N LEU A 217 -9.48 12.81 -13.24
CA LEU A 217 -8.26 13.58 -13.45
C LEU A 217 -8.38 14.50 -14.67
N GLU A 218 -8.85 13.97 -15.79
CA GLU A 218 -9.10 14.74 -17.01
C GLU A 218 -10.14 15.85 -16.80
N LYS A 219 -11.19 15.57 -16.01
CA LYS A 219 -12.23 16.55 -15.70
C LYS A 219 -11.73 17.72 -14.84
N TYR A 220 -10.84 17.45 -13.88
CA TYR A 220 -10.49 18.41 -12.83
C TYR A 220 -9.09 18.98 -12.93
N THR A 221 -8.23 18.44 -13.79
CA THR A 221 -6.92 19.02 -14.05
C THR A 221 -7.05 20.40 -14.69
N LEU A 222 -6.23 21.35 -14.25
CA LEU A 222 -6.15 22.70 -14.79
C LEU A 222 -5.05 22.83 -15.86
N SER A 223 -4.22 21.79 -16.04
CA SER A 223 -3.06 21.81 -16.92
C SER A 223 -3.22 20.85 -18.11
N LYS A 224 -3.03 21.38 -19.32
CA LYS A 224 -2.95 20.59 -20.57
C LYS A 224 -1.69 19.73 -20.66
N LYS A 225 -0.80 19.84 -19.67
CA LYS A 225 0.48 19.13 -19.62
C LYS A 225 0.47 17.97 -18.61
N THR A 226 -0.69 17.67 -18.05
CA THR A 226 -0.89 16.58 -17.09
C THR A 226 -0.25 15.27 -17.57
N GLY A 227 0.54 14.68 -16.68
CA GLY A 227 1.04 13.32 -16.83
C GLY A 227 0.26 12.36 -15.95
N MET A 228 -0.06 11.18 -16.49
CA MET A 228 -0.59 10.06 -15.72
C MET A 228 0.03 8.76 -16.20
N ALA A 229 0.60 8.00 -15.27
CA ALA A 229 1.15 6.67 -15.52
C ALA A 229 0.60 5.69 -14.48
N VAL A 230 0.51 4.42 -14.87
CA VAL A 230 0.04 3.32 -14.03
C VAL A 230 1.11 2.25 -13.97
N TYR A 231 1.41 1.75 -12.79
CA TYR A 231 2.28 0.59 -12.59
C TYR A 231 1.52 -0.52 -11.86
N THR A 232 1.60 -1.72 -12.39
CA THR A 232 0.80 -2.88 -11.96
C THR A 232 1.61 -4.03 -11.38
N GLY A 233 2.94 -3.89 -11.35
CA GLY A 233 3.87 -4.84 -10.75
C GLY A 233 3.84 -4.75 -9.23
N PHE A 234 4.28 -5.83 -8.57
CA PHE A 234 4.27 -5.90 -7.11
C PHE A 234 5.26 -4.90 -6.48
N THR A 235 6.48 -4.85 -7.00
CA THR A 235 7.53 -3.89 -6.60
C THR A 235 8.05 -3.21 -7.86
N PRO A 236 8.20 -1.87 -7.88
CA PRO A 236 8.83 -1.14 -8.99
C PRO A 236 10.21 -1.69 -9.34
N SER A 237 10.51 -1.82 -10.63
CA SER A 237 11.80 -2.32 -11.11
C SER A 237 12.97 -1.40 -10.73
N GLU A 238 14.19 -1.97 -10.68
CA GLU A 238 15.41 -1.18 -10.47
C GLU A 238 15.63 -0.14 -11.58
N GLU A 239 15.16 -0.42 -12.81
CA GLU A 239 15.18 0.54 -13.92
C GLU A 239 14.30 1.76 -13.60
N LEU A 240 13.06 1.55 -13.14
CA LEU A 240 12.18 2.64 -12.72
C LEU A 240 12.76 3.41 -11.54
N LEU A 241 13.33 2.73 -10.55
CA LEU A 241 13.98 3.39 -9.42
C LEU A 241 15.17 4.24 -9.85
N ALA A 242 16.02 3.74 -10.74
CA ALA A 242 17.14 4.49 -11.29
C ALA A 242 16.66 5.72 -12.08
N TYR A 243 15.59 5.59 -12.86
CA TYR A 243 14.96 6.70 -13.55
C TYR A 243 14.43 7.75 -12.56
N GLY A 244 13.63 7.35 -11.57
CA GLY A 244 13.08 8.26 -10.57
C GLY A 244 14.17 9.02 -9.81
N ARG A 245 15.28 8.36 -9.45
CA ARG A 245 16.45 9.00 -8.83
C ARG A 245 17.14 10.00 -9.75
N LYS A 246 17.25 9.72 -11.06
CA LYS A 246 17.81 10.69 -12.03
C LYS A 246 16.95 11.96 -12.07
N VAL A 247 15.62 11.82 -12.19
CA VAL A 247 14.68 12.95 -12.20
C VAL A 247 14.69 13.73 -10.89
N LYS A 248 14.81 13.04 -9.74
CA LYS A 248 14.97 13.71 -8.43
C LYS A 248 16.26 14.52 -8.35
N ARG A 249 17.36 14.05 -8.95
CA ARG A 249 18.70 14.65 -8.82
C ARG A 249 19.02 15.69 -9.89
N GLY A 250 18.32 15.74 -11.01
CA GLY A 250 18.63 16.69 -12.06
C GLY A 250 17.55 16.77 -13.13
N GLU A 251 17.70 17.78 -13.99
CA GLU A 251 16.93 17.87 -15.23
C GLU A 251 17.34 16.72 -16.16
N VAL A 252 16.34 16.03 -16.70
CA VAL A 252 16.54 14.92 -17.65
C VAL A 252 15.95 15.28 -19.00
N ASP A 253 16.51 14.70 -20.06
CA ASP A 253 15.89 14.77 -21.38
C ASP A 253 14.55 14.00 -21.39
N ALA A 254 13.54 14.56 -22.05
CA ALA A 254 12.22 13.96 -22.11
C ALA A 254 12.22 12.57 -22.77
N GLY A 255 13.11 12.34 -23.75
CA GLY A 255 13.28 11.04 -24.41
C GLY A 255 13.94 9.97 -23.54
N LEU A 256 14.42 10.30 -22.33
CA LEU A 256 14.92 9.30 -21.39
C LEU A 256 13.82 8.31 -21.00
N LEU A 257 12.58 8.78 -20.86
CA LEU A 257 11.44 7.90 -20.55
C LEU A 257 11.23 6.84 -21.64
N ASP A 258 11.45 7.19 -22.91
CA ASP A 258 11.32 6.29 -24.05
C ASP A 258 12.36 5.16 -24.05
N THR A 259 13.34 5.20 -23.14
CA THR A 259 14.31 4.12 -22.94
C THR A 259 13.86 3.05 -21.95
N ILE A 260 12.89 3.36 -21.08
CA ILE A 260 12.40 2.43 -20.06
C ILE A 260 11.59 1.32 -20.72
N ARG A 261 11.88 0.07 -20.35
CA ARG A 261 11.19 -1.12 -20.88
C ARG A 261 10.65 -1.96 -19.74
N ASP A 262 9.59 -1.45 -19.12
CA ASP A 262 8.90 -2.12 -18.02
C ASP A 262 7.49 -2.55 -18.48
N PRO A 263 7.19 -3.86 -18.56
CA PRO A 263 5.88 -4.35 -19.04
C PRO A 263 4.73 -4.00 -18.11
N ASP A 264 5.01 -3.70 -16.84
CA ASP A 264 3.99 -3.37 -15.85
C ASP A 264 3.68 -1.86 -15.82
N LEU A 265 4.45 -1.03 -16.54
CA LEU A 265 4.26 0.41 -16.69
C LEU A 265 3.40 0.74 -17.92
N ARG A 266 2.34 1.52 -17.71
CA ARG A 266 1.45 2.05 -18.76
C ARG A 266 1.35 3.57 -18.67
N ILE A 267 1.59 4.26 -19.77
CA ILE A 267 1.34 5.71 -19.90
C ILE A 267 -0.11 5.92 -20.30
N ILE A 268 -0.85 6.72 -19.52
CA ILE A 268 -2.28 7.01 -19.76
C ILE A 268 -2.47 8.43 -20.32
N MET A 269 -1.82 9.43 -19.71
CA MET A 269 -1.79 10.80 -20.20
C MET A 269 -0.34 11.21 -20.44
N ASN A 270 0.02 11.46 -21.70
CA ASN A 270 1.40 11.71 -22.12
C ASN A 270 1.71 13.22 -22.25
N GLY A 271 1.29 14.01 -21.26
CA GLY A 271 1.70 15.41 -21.14
C GLY A 271 3.11 15.54 -20.57
N ARG A 272 3.63 16.78 -20.44
CA ARG A 272 4.97 17.05 -19.87
C ARG A 272 5.16 16.44 -18.48
N GLY A 273 4.10 16.43 -17.66
CA GLY A 273 4.10 15.83 -16.33
C GLY A 273 4.42 14.35 -16.33
N ILE A 274 4.43 13.65 -17.48
CA ILE A 274 4.69 12.21 -17.50
C ILE A 274 6.07 11.86 -16.92
N VAL A 275 7.05 12.76 -17.06
CA VAL A 275 8.39 12.60 -16.48
C VAL A 275 8.30 12.47 -14.95
N GLY A 276 7.59 13.39 -14.29
CA GLY A 276 7.42 13.37 -12.84
C GLY A 276 6.44 12.31 -12.36
N ALA A 277 5.38 12.04 -13.12
CA ALA A 277 4.41 10.98 -12.82
C ALA A 277 5.08 9.60 -12.78
N VAL A 278 5.90 9.26 -13.79
CA VAL A 278 6.66 8.00 -13.81
C VAL A 278 7.76 8.00 -12.76
N ALA A 279 8.46 9.13 -12.57
CA ALA A 279 9.52 9.24 -11.57
C ALA A 279 9.03 9.05 -10.13
N ALA A 280 7.76 9.37 -9.84
CA ALA A 280 7.18 9.25 -8.51
C ALA A 280 6.87 7.79 -8.10
N ILE A 281 6.51 6.93 -9.06
CA ILE A 281 6.11 5.52 -8.85
C ILE A 281 7.08 4.73 -7.96
N PRO A 282 8.39 4.67 -8.21
CA PRO A 282 9.32 3.86 -7.41
C PRO A 282 9.50 4.32 -5.95
N PHE A 283 8.97 5.50 -5.60
CA PHE A 283 9.05 6.05 -4.24
C PHE A 283 7.78 5.82 -3.41
N THR A 284 6.79 5.07 -3.91
CA THR A 284 5.59 4.71 -3.13
C THR A 284 5.98 4.18 -1.75
N THR A 285 5.44 4.80 -0.69
CA THR A 285 5.71 4.48 0.73
C THR A 285 7.16 4.70 1.21
N ARG A 286 8.05 5.25 0.38
CA ARG A 286 9.43 5.60 0.73
C ARG A 286 9.52 7.06 1.16
N TYR A 287 8.72 7.45 2.14
CA TYR A 287 8.46 8.86 2.49
C TYR A 287 9.72 9.70 2.73
N GLU A 288 10.74 9.14 3.38
CA GLU A 288 11.99 9.84 3.64
C GLU A 288 12.76 10.18 2.34
N GLU A 289 13.01 9.20 1.47
CA GLU A 289 13.66 9.42 0.18
C GLU A 289 12.76 10.22 -0.79
N ALA A 290 11.45 10.01 -0.74
CA ALA A 290 10.50 10.74 -1.56
C ALA A 290 10.58 12.26 -1.30
N LEU A 291 10.69 12.67 -0.03
CA LEU A 291 10.73 14.07 0.39
C LEU A 291 12.16 14.65 0.44
N GLU A 292 13.19 13.84 0.20
CA GLU A 292 14.57 14.30 0.13
C GLU A 292 14.73 15.39 -0.95
N LEU A 293 15.31 16.53 -0.55
CA LEU A 293 15.66 17.64 -1.43
C LEU A 293 17.03 17.40 -2.06
N CYS A 294 17.06 17.11 -3.36
CA CYS A 294 18.31 16.97 -4.09
C CYS A 294 18.76 18.31 -4.69
N SER A 295 20.03 18.67 -4.48
CA SER A 295 20.62 19.93 -5.00
C SER A 295 21.28 19.79 -6.37
N GLY A 296 21.27 18.60 -6.97
CA GLY A 296 21.99 18.27 -8.20
C GLY A 296 23.50 18.19 -8.07
N LYS A 297 24.03 18.30 -6.85
CA LYS A 297 25.41 17.95 -6.50
C LYS A 297 25.37 16.61 -5.76
N ASN A 298 26.17 15.65 -6.25
CA ASN A 298 26.25 14.28 -5.73
C ASN A 298 26.42 14.20 -4.22
#